data_AF-A0AAP0MDG6-F1
#
_entry.id   AF-A0AAP0MDG6-F1
#
_cell.length_a   1.000
_cell.length_b   1.000
_cell.length_c   1.000
_cell.angle_alpha   90.00
_cell.angle_beta   90.00
_cell.angle_gamma   90.00
#
_symmetry.space_group_name_H-M   'P 1'
#
loop_
_entity.id
_entity.type
_entity.pdbx_description
1 polymer ?
#
loop_
_entity_poly.entity_id
_entity_poly.type
_entity_poly.pdbx_seq_one_letter_code
_entity_poly.pdbx_strand_id
1 'polypeptide(L)'
;MFRRVSEQFTAMFRRKAFLHWYTGEGMDEMEFTEPESNMNDLVSEGRITKITEAESNMNDLVSEYQQYQDATAEEDYYEDEEEEVHDM
;
A
#
# COMPACT_ATOMS: atom_id res chain seq x y z
N MET A 1 15.89 9.27 -0.60
CA MET A 1 17.19 9.21 -1.30
C MET A 1 17.12 8.34 -2.56
N PHE A 2 16.58 7.12 -2.48
CA PHE A 2 16.45 6.17 -3.61
C PHE A 2 15.67 6.69 -4.84
N ARG A 3 14.57 7.42 -4.62
CA ARG A 3 13.72 7.96 -5.69
C ARG A 3 14.49 8.83 -6.71
N ARG A 4 15.37 9.72 -6.23
CA ARG A 4 16.14 10.61 -7.11
C ARG A 4 17.17 9.85 -7.95
N VAL A 5 17.78 8.82 -7.37
CA VAL A 5 18.74 7.97 -8.08
C VAL A 5 18.04 7.14 -9.15
N SER A 6 16.86 6.58 -8.84
CA SER A 6 16.01 5.87 -9.79
C SER A 6 15.55 6.79 -10.94
N GLU A 7 15.08 8.00 -10.65
CA GLU A 7 14.66 8.97 -11.68
C GLU A 7 15.81 9.36 -12.62
N GLN A 8 17.02 9.59 -12.10
CA GLN A 8 18.20 9.91 -12.91
C GLN A 8 18.65 8.70 -13.74
N PHE A 9 18.64 7.50 -13.16
CA PHE A 9 18.97 6.26 -13.86
C PHE A 9 18.02 6.02 -15.04
N THR A 10 16.69 6.07 -14.82
CA THR A 10 15.69 5.94 -15.89
C THR A 10 15.84 7.02 -16.96
N ALA A 11 16.17 8.26 -16.57
CA ALA A 11 16.37 9.36 -17.51
C ALA A 11 17.65 9.22 -18.36
N MET A 12 18.72 8.61 -17.83
CA MET A 12 19.93 8.28 -18.58
C MET A 12 19.73 7.06 -19.46
N PHE A 13 19.04 6.04 -18.96
CA PHE A 13 18.69 4.82 -19.68
C PHE A 13 17.85 5.11 -20.94
N ARG A 14 16.77 5.90 -20.79
CA ARG A 14 15.94 6.35 -21.93
C ARG A 14 16.73 7.11 -23.01
N ARG A 15 17.82 7.77 -22.64
CA ARG A 15 18.68 8.52 -23.57
C ARG A 15 19.78 7.67 -24.19
N LYS A 16 19.82 6.36 -23.88
CA LYS A 16 20.93 5.46 -24.23
C LYS A 16 22.30 6.04 -23.84
N ALA A 17 22.36 6.87 -22.80
CA ALA A 17 23.61 7.47 -22.36
C ALA A 17 24.51 6.35 -21.79
N PHE A 18 25.77 6.31 -22.21
CA PHE A 18 26.78 5.31 -21.80
C PHE A 18 26.57 3.87 -22.31
N LEU A 19 25.51 3.58 -23.07
CA LEU A 19 25.23 2.23 -23.60
C LEU A 19 26.39 1.67 -24.43
N HIS A 20 27.08 2.53 -25.20
CA HIS A 20 28.23 2.13 -26.02
C HIS A 20 29.41 1.55 -25.21
N TRP A 21 29.61 1.99 -23.96
CA TRP A 21 30.69 1.48 -23.11
C TRP A 21 30.39 0.06 -22.63
N TYR A 22 29.12 -0.23 -22.33
CA TYR A 22 28.70 -1.54 -21.85
C TYR A 22 28.48 -2.56 -22.96
N THR A 23 27.95 -2.13 -24.12
CA THR A 23 27.92 -2.99 -25.32
C THR A 23 29.32 -3.25 -25.87
N GLY A 24 30.27 -2.32 -25.62
CA GLY A 24 31.69 -2.48 -25.96
C GLY A 24 32.39 -3.55 -25.11
N GLU A 25 31.89 -3.84 -23.90
CA GLU A 25 32.36 -4.95 -23.06
C GLU A 25 31.57 -6.25 -23.27
N GLY A 26 30.61 -6.27 -24.20
CA GLY A 26 29.88 -7.48 -24.60
C GLY A 26 28.56 -7.75 -23.86
N MET A 27 28.04 -6.79 -23.09
CA MET A 27 26.68 -6.89 -22.54
C MET A 27 25.63 -6.63 -23.63
N ASP A 28 24.61 -7.48 -23.69
CA ASP A 28 23.49 -7.31 -24.60
C ASP A 28 22.48 -6.27 -24.07
N GLU A 29 21.82 -5.52 -24.96
CA GLU A 29 20.82 -4.50 -24.58
C GLU A 29 19.68 -5.10 -23.72
N MET A 30 19.40 -6.40 -23.86
CA MET A 30 18.39 -7.11 -23.07
C MET A 30 18.83 -7.34 -21.61
N GLU A 31 20.13 -7.52 -21.36
CA GLU A 31 20.68 -7.72 -20.01
C GLU A 31 20.61 -6.43 -19.17
N PHE A 32 20.44 -5.27 -19.82
CA PHE A 32 20.22 -3.99 -19.14
C PHE A 32 18.78 -3.78 -18.66
N THR A 33 17.80 -4.50 -19.23
CA THR A 33 16.38 -4.36 -18.87
C THR A 33 16.02 -5.09 -17.57
N GLU A 34 16.81 -6.11 -17.22
CA GLU A 34 16.63 -6.93 -16.02
C GLU A 34 16.83 -6.14 -14.71
N PRO A 35 17.94 -5.39 -14.51
CA PRO A 35 18.11 -4.58 -13.31
C PRO A 35 17.13 -3.39 -13.23
N GLU A 36 16.62 -2.89 -14.36
CA GLU A 36 15.56 -1.87 -14.37
C GLU A 36 14.23 -2.45 -13.88
N SER A 37 13.84 -3.64 -14.39
CA SER A 37 12.66 -4.36 -13.93
C SER A 37 12.74 -4.64 -12.44
N ASN A 38 13.86 -5.21 -11.98
CA ASN A 38 14.06 -5.53 -10.56
C ASN A 38 13.94 -4.29 -9.66
N MET A 39 14.47 -3.14 -10.09
CA MET A 39 14.31 -1.90 -9.32
C MET A 39 12.87 -1.38 -9.31
N ASN A 40 12.16 -1.46 -10.43
CA ASN A 40 10.75 -1.08 -10.50
C ASN A 40 9.86 -2.02 -9.67
N ASP A 41 10.16 -3.31 -9.67
CA ASP A 41 9.44 -4.33 -8.91
C ASP A 41 9.58 -4.04 -7.41
N LEU A 42 10.81 -3.80 -6.92
CA LEU A 42 11.06 -3.43 -5.51
C LEU A 42 10.34 -2.14 -5.08
N VAL A 43 10.31 -1.13 -5.94
CA VAL A 43 9.58 0.12 -5.66
C VAL A 43 8.07 -0.10 -5.67
N SER A 44 7.57 -0.95 -6.57
CA SER A 44 6.16 -1.28 -6.69
C SER A 44 5.67 -2.11 -5.51
N GLU A 45 6.44 -3.13 -5.11
CA GLU A 45 6.17 -4.01 -3.97
C GLU A 45 6.15 -3.19 -2.69
N GLY A 46 7.19 -2.38 -2.44
CA GLY A 46 7.25 -1.52 -1.25
C GLY A 46 6.13 -0.47 -1.19
N ARG A 47 5.55 -0.06 -2.33
CA ARG A 47 4.36 0.78 -2.37
C ARG A 47 3.09 -0.01 -2.07
N ILE A 48 2.94 -1.20 -2.65
CA ILE A 48 1.77 -2.07 -2.44
C ILE A 48 1.68 -2.51 -0.99
N THR A 49 2.78 -2.99 -0.38
CA THR A 49 2.82 -3.39 1.04
C THR A 49 2.32 -2.28 1.96
N LYS A 50 2.78 -1.05 1.76
CA LYS A 50 2.37 0.11 2.58
C LYS A 50 0.90 0.50 2.39
N ILE A 51 0.35 0.32 1.19
CA ILE A 51 -1.08 0.57 0.94
C ILE A 51 -1.91 -0.49 1.65
N THR A 52 -1.56 -1.77 1.50
CA THR A 52 -2.25 -2.89 2.16
C THR A 52 -2.20 -2.77 3.69
N GLU A 53 -1.05 -2.42 4.28
CA GLU A 53 -0.94 -2.16 5.72
C GLU A 53 -1.82 -1.00 6.17
N ALA A 54 -1.84 0.10 5.41
CA ALA A 54 -2.69 1.25 5.73
C ALA A 54 -4.20 0.92 5.60
N GLU A 55 -4.58 0.14 4.59
CA GLU A 55 -5.95 -0.35 4.41
C GLU A 55 -6.37 -1.27 5.56
N SER A 56 -5.51 -2.20 5.98
CA SER A 56 -5.76 -3.07 7.15
C SER A 56 -5.96 -2.24 8.40
N ASN A 57 -5.06 -1.29 8.69
CA ASN A 57 -5.16 -0.43 9.86
C ASN A 57 -6.45 0.40 9.88
N MET A 58 -6.90 0.89 8.72
CA MET A 58 -8.18 1.59 8.63
C MET A 58 -9.36 0.65 8.82
N ASN A 59 -9.32 -0.55 8.26
CA ASN A 59 -10.37 -1.56 8.44
C ASN A 59 -10.49 -2.00 9.90
N ASP A 60 -9.37 -2.17 10.61
CA ASP A 60 -9.37 -2.48 12.04
C ASP A 60 -10.09 -1.38 12.83
N LEU A 61 -9.76 -0.11 12.57
CA LEU A 61 -10.39 1.03 13.22
C LEU A 61 -11.90 1.12 12.91
N VAL A 62 -12.29 0.94 11.64
CA VAL A 62 -13.72 0.94 11.26
C VAL A 62 -14.47 -0.19 11.95
N SER A 63 -13.84 -1.37 12.08
CA SER A 63 -14.43 -2.52 12.75
C SER A 63 -14.63 -2.27 14.25
N GLU A 64 -13.65 -1.65 14.92
CA GLU A 64 -13.78 -1.24 16.32
C GLU A 64 -14.94 -0.25 16.51
N TYR A 65 -15.03 0.78 15.67
CA TYR A 65 -16.14 1.76 15.75
C TYR A 65 -17.51 1.11 15.52
N GLN A 66 -17.63 0.20 14.56
CA GLN A 66 -18.89 -0.49 14.30
C GLN A 66 -19.28 -1.36 15.50
N GLN A 67 -18.32 -2.08 16.09
CA GLN A 67 -18.58 -2.93 17.25
C GLN A 67 -19.02 -2.12 18.49
N TYR A 68 -18.46 -0.92 18.70
CA TYR A 68 -18.95 -0.01 19.75
C TYR A 68 -20.38 0.47 19.49
N GLN A 69 -20.72 0.81 18.24
CA GLN A 69 -22.09 1.22 17.89
C GLN A 69 -23.09 0.09 18.11
N ASP A 70 -22.77 -1.11 17.66
CA ASP A 70 -23.63 -2.28 17.80
C ASP A 70 -23.84 -2.63 19.29
N ALA A 71 -22.79 -2.50 20.11
CA ALA A 71 -22.89 -2.72 21.56
C ALA A 71 -23.74 -1.66 22.28
N THR A 72 -23.65 -0.38 21.89
CA THR A 72 -24.53 0.67 22.45
C THR A 72 -25.97 0.52 21.99
N ALA A 73 -26.19 0.03 20.77
CA ALA A 73 -27.54 -0.20 20.26
C ALA A 73 -28.22 -1.40 20.95
N GLU A 74 -27.48 -2.41 21.38
CA GLU A 74 -28.03 -3.49 22.22
C GLU A 74 -28.39 -2.99 23.63
N GLU A 75 -27.66 -2.03 24.19
CA GLU A 75 -27.90 -1.48 25.54
C GLU A 75 -29.18 -0.61 25.59
N ASP A 76 -29.42 0.24 24.58
CA ASP A 76 -30.64 1.08 24.47
C ASP A 76 -31.94 0.25 24.31
N TYR A 77 -31.87 -0.98 23.78
CA TYR A 77 -33.04 -1.86 23.61
C TYR A 77 -33.55 -2.46 24.94
N TYR A 78 -32.71 -2.56 25.97
CA TYR A 78 -33.11 -3.06 27.29
C TYR A 78 -33.66 -1.96 28.21
N GLU A 79 -33.33 -0.69 27.98
CA GLU A 79 -33.89 0.43 28.76
C GLU A 79 -35.35 0.75 28.38
N ASP A 80 -35.75 0.55 27.12
CA ASP A 80 -37.14 0.81 26.67
C ASP A 80 -38.15 -0.28 27.11
N GLU A 81 -37.71 -1.48 27.47
CA GLU A 81 -38.59 -2.57 27.96
C GLU A 81 -38.86 -2.52 29.48
N GLU A 82 -38.08 -1.79 30.29
CA GLU A 82 -38.30 -1.70 31.74
C GLU A 82 -39.35 -0.64 32.16
N GLU A 83 -39.74 0.31 31.29
CA GLU A 83 -40.73 1.35 31.63
C GLU A 83 -42.21 0.91 31.48
N GLU A 84 -42.51 -0.18 30.75
CA GLU A 84 -43.91 -0.61 30.51
C GLU A 84 -44.48 -1.61 31.55
N VAL A 85 -43.69 -2.08 32.52
CA VAL A 85 -44.12 -3.13 33.47
C VAL A 85 -44.53 -2.61 34.86
N HIS A 86 -44.57 -1.28 35.07
CA HIS A 86 -44.91 -0.68 36.37
C HIS A 86 -46.27 0.03 36.45
N ASP A 87 -47.18 -0.19 35.50
CA ASP A 87 -48.57 0.27 35.62
C ASP A 87 -49.57 -0.75 35.04
N MET A 88 -49.71 -1.90 35.71
CA MET A 88 -50.89 -2.78 35.59
C MET A 88 -51.24 -3.49 36.89
#